data_AF-A0A1I5MTS2-F1
#
_entry.id   AF-A0A1I5MTS2-F1
#
_cell.length_a   1.000
_cell.length_b   1.000
_cell.length_c   1.000
_cell.angle_alpha   90.00
_cell.angle_beta   90.00
_cell.angle_gamma   90.00
#
_symmetry.space_group_name_H-M   'P 1'
#
loop_
_entity.id
_entity.type
_entity.pdbx_description
1 polymer ?
#
loop_
_entity_poly.entity_id
_entity_poly.type
_entity_poly.pdbx_seq_one_letter_code
_entity_poly.pdbx_strand_id
1 'polypeptide(L)'
;MKYPQFIKRRSTPEATLLCAHDAILRDRLADFLRDQHPSNTAKEVGRKAHLPPRTVERWLAGLSAPRLEHFIKLLKAYGPALLKAAMDDNSVSAMKQSGFDWVDRLRTAEDQAKAEADLDRVEKALKALRASRPSNGRED
;
A
#
# COMPACT_ATOMS: atom_id res chain seq x y z
N MET A 1 -40.27 -0.73 -38.33
CA MET A 1 -38.94 -0.93 -37.70
C MET A 1 -38.72 0.24 -36.74
N LYS A 2 -38.83 0.05 -35.41
CA LYS A 2 -38.58 1.12 -34.42
C LYS A 2 -37.09 1.14 -34.12
N TYR A 3 -36.42 2.25 -34.39
CA TYR A 3 -35.02 2.43 -33.98
C TYR A 3 -34.95 2.57 -32.46
N PRO A 4 -33.94 1.97 -31.79
CA PRO A 4 -33.74 2.18 -30.36
C PRO A 4 -33.45 3.67 -30.11
N GLN A 5 -34.26 4.31 -29.27
CA GLN A 5 -33.99 5.66 -28.81
C GLN A 5 -32.85 5.61 -27.79
N PHE A 6 -31.67 6.06 -28.18
CA PHE A 6 -30.58 6.33 -27.26
C PHE A 6 -30.93 7.60 -26.46
N ILE A 7 -31.56 7.41 -25.31
CA ILE A 7 -31.77 8.50 -24.34
C ILE A 7 -30.38 8.92 -23.86
N LYS A 8 -29.89 10.08 -24.30
CA LYS A 8 -28.70 10.72 -23.72
C LYS A 8 -29.02 11.08 -22.26
N ARG A 9 -28.76 10.16 -21.33
CA ARG A 9 -28.69 10.52 -19.91
C ARG A 9 -27.53 11.49 -19.76
N ARG A 10 -27.83 12.78 -19.52
CA ARG A 10 -26.83 13.72 -19.03
C ARG A 10 -26.40 13.20 -17.66
N SER A 11 -25.13 12.85 -17.49
CA SER A 11 -24.58 12.57 -16.17
C SER A 11 -24.76 13.83 -15.32
N THR A 12 -25.30 13.68 -14.12
CA THR A 12 -25.37 14.79 -13.17
C THR A 12 -23.96 15.18 -12.74
N PRO A 13 -23.70 16.43 -12.35
CA PRO A 13 -22.42 16.84 -11.79
C PRO A 13 -21.96 15.93 -10.63
N GLU A 14 -22.90 15.50 -9.79
CA GLU A 14 -22.66 14.54 -8.70
C GLU A 14 -22.12 13.19 -9.18
N ALA A 15 -22.69 12.63 -10.26
CA ALA A 15 -22.22 11.37 -10.84
C ALA A 15 -20.81 11.51 -11.43
N THR A 16 -20.49 12.66 -12.01
CA THR A 16 -19.15 12.96 -12.53
C THR A 16 -18.12 13.07 -11.38
N LEU A 17 -18.47 13.74 -10.29
CA LEU A 17 -17.61 13.89 -9.12
C LEU A 17 -17.34 12.55 -8.42
N LEU A 18 -18.36 11.69 -8.31
CA LEU A 18 -18.21 10.35 -7.74
C LEU A 18 -17.25 9.49 -8.57
N CYS A 19 -17.40 9.49 -9.90
CA CYS A 19 -16.47 8.78 -10.80
C CYS A 19 -15.02 9.29 -10.69
N ALA A 20 -14.83 10.61 -10.51
CA ALA A 20 -13.51 11.19 -10.33
C ALA A 20 -12.87 10.75 -9.00
N HIS A 21 -13.65 10.71 -7.92
CA HIS A 21 -13.21 10.23 -6.61
C HIS A 21 -12.80 8.75 -6.67
N ASP A 22 -13.62 7.90 -7.28
CA ASP A 22 -13.33 6.47 -7.45
C ASP A 22 -12.06 6.22 -8.28
N ALA A 23 -11.83 7.06 -9.30
CA ALA A 23 -10.62 6.98 -10.10
C ALA A 23 -9.36 7.32 -9.28
N ILE A 24 -9.40 8.40 -8.50
CA ILE A 24 -8.28 8.80 -7.62
C ILE A 24 -7.96 7.71 -6.60
N LEU A 25 -8.97 7.14 -5.95
CA LEU A 25 -8.78 6.09 -4.96
C LEU A 25 -8.15 4.83 -5.57
N ARG A 26 -8.62 4.45 -6.77
CA ARG A 26 -8.06 3.31 -7.51
C ARG A 26 -6.60 3.55 -7.89
N ASP A 27 -6.27 4.74 -8.36
CA ASP A 27 -4.91 5.05 -8.83
C ASP A 27 -3.93 5.07 -7.65
N ARG A 28 -4.29 5.70 -6.52
CA ARG A 28 -3.49 5.65 -5.29
C ARG A 28 -3.25 4.24 -4.78
N LEU A 29 -4.28 3.40 -4.83
CA LEU A 29 -4.15 2.00 -4.43
C LEU A 29 -3.20 1.25 -5.37
N ALA A 30 -3.31 1.46 -6.68
CA ALA A 30 -2.42 0.83 -7.65
C ALA A 30 -0.96 1.26 -7.44
N ASP A 31 -0.72 2.54 -7.16
CA ASP A 31 0.62 3.07 -6.90
C ASP A 31 1.20 2.50 -5.61
N PHE A 32 0.43 2.45 -4.53
CA PHE A 32 0.85 1.77 -3.30
C PHE A 32 1.27 0.33 -3.55
N LEU A 33 0.48 -0.44 -4.31
CA LEU A 33 0.81 -1.84 -4.59
C LEU A 33 2.09 -1.97 -5.43
N ARG A 34 2.31 -1.07 -6.40
CA ARG A 34 3.53 -1.04 -7.22
C ARG A 34 4.75 -0.72 -6.38
N ASP A 35 4.65 0.24 -5.47
CA ASP A 35 5.74 0.60 -4.55
C ASP A 35 6.14 -0.57 -3.65
N GLN A 36 5.15 -1.33 -3.15
CA GLN A 36 5.42 -2.52 -2.34
C GLN A 36 6.06 -3.66 -3.15
N HIS A 37 5.74 -3.77 -4.43
CA HIS A 37 6.15 -4.89 -5.29
C HIS A 37 6.50 -4.44 -6.73
N PRO A 38 7.68 -3.85 -6.97
CA PRO A 38 7.99 -3.17 -8.24
C PRO A 38 8.13 -4.08 -9.47
N SER A 39 8.63 -5.32 -9.31
CA SER A 39 8.98 -6.19 -10.45
C SER A 39 7.84 -7.11 -10.91
N ASN A 40 6.95 -7.53 -9.99
CA ASN A 40 5.85 -8.43 -10.31
C ASN A 40 4.64 -8.19 -9.40
N THR A 41 4.12 -6.96 -9.46
CA THR A 41 3.09 -6.48 -8.54
C THR A 41 1.90 -7.43 -8.44
N ALA A 42 1.29 -7.81 -9.57
CA ALA A 42 0.07 -8.62 -9.57
C ALA A 42 0.28 -10.01 -8.95
N LYS A 43 1.40 -10.67 -9.23
CA LYS A 43 1.71 -11.99 -8.69
C LYS A 43 1.99 -11.94 -7.19
N GLU A 44 2.80 -10.98 -6.74
CA GLU A 44 3.14 -10.85 -5.32
C GLU A 44 1.93 -10.43 -4.47
N VAL A 45 1.14 -9.47 -4.95
CA VAL A 45 -0.11 -9.07 -4.30
C VAL A 45 -1.09 -10.25 -4.26
N GLY A 46 -1.25 -10.97 -5.38
CA GLY A 46 -2.12 -12.13 -5.46
C GLY A 46 -1.72 -13.22 -4.46
N ARG A 47 -0.42 -13.50 -4.33
CA ARG A 47 0.14 -14.43 -3.35
C ARG A 47 -0.09 -13.96 -1.91
N LYS A 48 0.20 -12.70 -1.61
CA LYS A 48 0.16 -12.14 -0.24
C LYS A 48 -1.27 -11.96 0.28
N ALA A 49 -2.20 -11.55 -0.59
CA ALA A 49 -3.59 -11.28 -0.23
C ALA A 49 -4.55 -12.44 -0.56
N HIS A 50 -4.05 -13.56 -1.10
CA HIS A 50 -4.86 -14.69 -1.57
C HIS A 50 -5.95 -14.26 -2.57
N LEU A 51 -5.49 -13.58 -3.61
CA LEU A 51 -6.30 -13.03 -4.70
C LEU A 51 -5.81 -13.58 -6.05
N PRO A 52 -6.71 -13.80 -7.03
CA PRO A 52 -6.28 -14.16 -8.36
C PRO A 52 -5.40 -13.04 -8.97
N PRO A 53 -4.19 -13.34 -9.48
CA PRO A 53 -3.31 -12.33 -10.05
C PRO A 53 -3.98 -11.53 -11.17
N ARG A 54 -4.78 -12.19 -12.01
CA ARG A 54 -5.55 -11.55 -13.08
C ARG A 54 -6.54 -10.51 -12.57
N THR A 55 -7.10 -10.69 -11.38
CA THR A 55 -7.97 -9.69 -10.76
C THR A 55 -7.16 -8.45 -10.39
N VAL A 56 -5.95 -8.65 -9.83
CA VAL A 56 -5.04 -7.55 -9.48
C VAL A 56 -4.57 -6.81 -10.73
N GLU A 57 -4.23 -7.52 -11.81
CA GLU A 57 -3.86 -6.90 -13.10
C GLU A 57 -4.93 -5.95 -13.61
N ARG A 58 -6.22 -6.31 -13.49
CA ARG A 58 -7.33 -5.45 -13.90
C ARG A 58 -7.45 -4.19 -13.04
N TRP A 59 -7.07 -4.24 -11.76
CA TRP A 59 -7.02 -3.05 -10.90
C TRP A 59 -5.86 -2.15 -11.28
N LEU A 60 -4.68 -2.72 -11.48
CA LEU A 60 -3.48 -1.98 -11.91
C LEU A 60 -3.66 -1.31 -13.27
N ALA A 61 -4.42 -1.93 -14.17
CA ALA A 61 -4.76 -1.39 -15.49
C ALA A 61 -5.93 -0.38 -15.46
N GLY A 62 -6.50 -0.08 -14.29
CA GLY A 62 -7.62 0.86 -14.17
C GLY A 62 -8.97 0.31 -14.65
N LEU A 63 -9.04 -0.97 -15.05
CA LEU A 63 -10.22 -1.59 -15.68
C LEU A 63 -11.32 -1.97 -14.69
N SER A 64 -11.00 -2.01 -13.40
CA SER A 64 -11.96 -2.28 -12.32
C SER A 64 -11.42 -1.79 -10.98
N ALA A 65 -12.29 -1.64 -9.98
CA ALA A 65 -11.93 -1.37 -8.60
C ALA A 65 -12.06 -2.62 -7.73
N PRO A 66 -11.29 -2.74 -6.64
CA PRO A 66 -11.49 -3.79 -5.65
C PRO A 66 -12.81 -3.59 -4.91
N ARG A 67 -13.61 -4.64 -4.85
CA ARG A 67 -14.77 -4.72 -3.95
C ARG A 67 -14.34 -4.76 -2.48
N LEU A 68 -15.27 -4.51 -1.56
CA LEU A 68 -15.02 -4.54 -0.12
C LEU A 68 -14.32 -5.82 0.36
N GLU A 69 -14.75 -7.00 -0.13
CA GLU A 69 -14.12 -8.29 0.21
C GLU A 69 -12.62 -8.34 -0.16
N HIS A 70 -12.27 -7.74 -1.31
CA HIS A 70 -10.90 -7.64 -1.77
C HIS A 70 -10.12 -6.63 -0.95
N PHE A 71 -10.74 -5.51 -0.63
CA PHE A 71 -10.15 -4.48 0.22
C PHE A 71 -9.83 -5.03 1.62
N ILE A 72 -10.71 -5.83 2.24
CA ILE A 72 -10.47 -6.49 3.53
C ILE A 72 -9.27 -7.45 3.44
N LYS A 73 -9.18 -8.24 2.35
CA LYS A 73 -8.03 -9.15 2.14
C LYS A 73 -6.72 -8.38 1.99
N LEU A 74 -6.73 -7.28 1.23
CA LEU A 74 -5.58 -6.39 1.09
C LEU A 74 -5.23 -5.76 2.45
N LEU A 75 -6.21 -5.29 3.21
CA LEU A 75 -6.00 -4.67 4.52
C LEU A 75 -5.37 -5.66 5.50
N LYS A 76 -5.79 -6.93 5.48
CA LYS A 76 -5.14 -7.99 6.27
C LYS A 76 -3.69 -8.24 5.84
N ALA A 77 -3.39 -8.13 4.55
CA ALA A 77 -2.06 -8.43 3.99
C ALA A 77 -1.05 -7.28 4.15
N TYR A 78 -1.51 -6.04 4.05
CA TYR A 78 -0.67 -4.83 4.05
C TYR A 78 -0.86 -3.96 5.29
N GLY A 79 -1.87 -4.26 6.10
CA GLY A 79 -2.14 -3.55 7.33
C GLY A 79 -2.56 -2.08 7.11
N PRO A 80 -2.43 -1.24 8.14
CA PRO A 80 -2.90 0.15 8.12
C PRO A 80 -2.19 1.04 7.08
N ALA A 81 -1.01 0.66 6.59
CA ALA A 81 -0.34 1.39 5.50
C ALA A 81 -1.19 1.43 4.21
N LEU A 82 -1.93 0.36 3.92
CA LEU A 82 -2.88 0.33 2.80
C LEU A 82 -4.00 1.35 3.00
N LEU A 83 -4.58 1.40 4.20
CA LEU A 83 -5.65 2.33 4.53
C LEU A 83 -5.17 3.78 4.36
N LYS A 84 -3.93 4.06 4.75
CA LYS A 84 -3.32 5.39 4.64
C LYS A 84 -3.17 5.79 3.17
N ALA A 85 -2.77 4.87 2.30
CA ALA A 85 -2.66 5.11 0.87
C ALA A 85 -4.02 5.29 0.18
N ALA A 86 -5.06 4.59 0.65
CA ALA A 86 -6.39 4.66 0.06
C ALA A 86 -7.17 5.93 0.45
N MET A 87 -6.77 6.61 1.53
CA MET A 87 -7.44 7.81 2.05
C MET A 87 -6.84 9.11 1.50
N ASP A 88 -7.63 10.18 1.46
CA ASP A 88 -7.11 11.53 1.24
C ASP A 88 -6.72 12.23 2.54
N ASP A 89 -5.87 13.25 2.41
CA ASP A 89 -5.34 14.02 3.53
C ASP A 89 -6.45 14.72 4.34
N ASN A 90 -7.55 15.09 3.69
CA ASN A 90 -8.70 15.70 4.35
C ASN A 90 -9.38 14.71 5.29
N SER A 91 -9.61 13.48 4.84
CA SER A 91 -10.21 12.39 5.60
C SER A 91 -9.32 11.99 6.78
N VAL A 92 -8.01 11.91 6.56
CA VAL A 92 -7.02 11.67 7.62
C VAL A 92 -7.05 12.81 8.66
N SER A 93 -7.09 14.05 8.21
CA SER A 93 -7.14 15.23 9.09
C SER A 93 -8.43 15.28 9.91
N ALA A 94 -9.58 14.97 9.31
CA ALA A 94 -10.87 14.91 9.99
C ALA A 94 -10.90 13.81 11.08
N MET A 95 -10.33 12.63 10.81
CA MET A 95 -10.18 11.58 11.81
C MET A 95 -9.30 12.03 12.98
N LYS A 96 -8.18 12.71 12.71
CA LYS A 96 -7.29 13.25 13.74
C LYS A 96 -8.01 14.28 14.62
N GLN A 97 -8.78 15.18 14.03
CA GLN A 97 -9.61 16.15 14.77
C GLN A 97 -10.69 15.46 15.64
N SER A 98 -11.16 14.30 15.20
CA SER A 98 -12.10 13.46 15.96
C SER A 98 -11.42 12.62 17.07
N GLY A 99 -10.11 12.82 17.30
CA GLY A 99 -9.33 12.11 18.31
C GLY A 99 -8.78 10.76 17.88
N PHE A 100 -8.87 10.40 16.59
CA PHE A 100 -8.36 9.14 16.06
C PHE A 100 -7.02 9.35 15.35
N ASP A 101 -5.93 9.24 16.10
CA ASP A 101 -4.54 9.55 15.73
C ASP A 101 -3.76 8.36 15.11
N TRP A 102 -4.45 7.42 14.47
CA TRP A 102 -3.87 6.15 14.03
C TRP A 102 -2.73 6.29 13.00
N VAL A 103 -2.73 7.34 12.17
CA VAL A 103 -1.65 7.61 11.19
C VAL A 103 -0.35 7.99 11.88
N ASP A 104 -0.43 8.77 12.97
CA ASP A 104 0.74 9.15 13.75
C ASP A 104 1.29 7.92 14.47
N ARG A 105 0.42 7.08 15.05
CA ARG A 105 0.82 5.78 15.62
C ARG A 105 1.48 4.86 14.60
N LEU A 106 0.95 4.80 13.39
CA LEU A 106 1.55 4.02 12.30
C LEU A 106 2.96 4.52 11.97
N ARG A 107 3.14 5.84 11.84
CA ARG A 107 4.46 6.43 11.59
C ARG A 107 5.46 6.08 12.71
N THR A 108 5.05 6.23 13.97
CA THR A 108 5.91 5.86 15.11
C THR A 108 6.31 4.38 15.06
N ALA A 109 5.38 3.49 14.72
CA ALA A 109 5.69 2.07 14.58
C ALA A 109 6.64 1.78 13.40
N GLU A 110 6.46 2.46 12.26
CA GLU A 110 7.36 2.37 11.09
C GLU A 110 8.78 2.85 11.44
N ASP A 111 8.89 3.99 12.13
CA ASP A 111 10.16 4.56 12.58
C ASP A 111 10.88 3.64 13.58
N GLN A 112 10.13 3.05 14.52
CA GLN A 112 10.68 2.09 15.48
C GLN A 112 11.19 0.83 14.78
N ALA A 113 10.39 0.23 13.88
CA ALA A 113 10.80 -0.96 13.14
C ALA A 113 12.06 -0.70 12.29
N LYS A 114 12.19 0.50 11.72
CA LYS A 114 13.38 0.93 10.98
C LYS A 114 14.59 1.04 11.90
N ALA A 115 14.44 1.68 13.07
CA ALA A 115 15.51 1.79 14.05
C ALA A 115 16.01 0.42 14.53
N GLU A 116 15.09 -0.52 14.79
CA GLU A 116 15.42 -1.90 15.17
C GLU A 116 16.20 -2.63 14.06
N ALA A 117 15.79 -2.49 12.79
CA ALA A 117 16.49 -3.09 11.66
C ALA A 117 17.90 -2.51 11.46
N ASP A 118 18.07 -1.20 11.68
CA ASP A 118 19.38 -0.56 11.58
C ASP A 118 20.31 -0.99 12.72
N LEU A 119 19.80 -1.18 13.94
CA LEU A 119 20.56 -1.76 15.05
C LEU A 119 21.06 -3.18 14.75
N ASP A 120 20.19 -4.06 14.25
CA ASP A 120 20.57 -5.43 13.85
C ASP A 120 21.64 -5.42 12.75
N ARG A 121 21.55 -4.50 11.77
CA ARG A 121 22.57 -4.33 10.73
C ARG A 121 23.92 -3.93 11.33
N VAL A 122 23.95 -2.97 12.25
CA VAL A 122 25.18 -2.53 12.92
C VAL A 122 25.78 -3.64 13.77
N GLU A 123 24.97 -4.40 14.50
CA GLU A 123 25.43 -5.53 15.30
C GLU A 123 26.10 -6.60 14.43
N LYS A 124 25.45 -6.98 13.33
CA LYS A 124 26.01 -7.94 12.35
C LYS A 124 27.34 -7.44 11.77
N ALA A 125 27.44 -6.17 11.43
CA ALA A 125 28.68 -5.57 10.93
C ALA A 125 29.80 -5.61 11.99
N LEU A 126 29.51 -5.26 13.24
CA LEU A 126 30.47 -5.33 14.35
C LEU A 126 30.95 -6.76 14.61
N LYS A 127 30.05 -7.74 14.56
CA LYS A 127 30.38 -9.16 14.72
C LYS A 127 31.30 -9.64 13.59
N ALA A 128 31.01 -9.26 12.35
CA ALA A 128 31.86 -9.56 11.20
C ALA A 128 33.27 -8.95 11.37
N LEU A 129 33.37 -7.69 11.78
CA LEU A 129 34.65 -7.02 12.03
C LEU A 129 35.45 -7.68 13.16
N ARG A 130 34.79 -8.11 14.24
CA ARG A 130 35.44 -8.84 15.34
C ARG A 130 35.96 -10.20 14.88
N ALA A 131 35.22 -10.91 14.04
CA ALA A 131 35.63 -12.20 13.48
C ALA A 131 36.79 -12.07 12.47
N SER A 132 36.87 -10.95 11.73
CA SER A 132 37.92 -10.68 10.76
C SER A 132 39.21 -10.11 11.36
N ARG A 133 39.24 -9.81 12.67
CA ARG A 133 40.47 -9.33 13.32
C ARG A 133 41.39 -10.52 13.58
N PRO A 134 42.57 -10.62 12.94
CA PRO A 134 43.51 -11.67 13.29
C PRO A 134 43.95 -11.46 14.74
N SER A 135 44.05 -12.54 15.49
CA SER A 135 44.79 -12.52 16.74
C SER A 135 46.22 -12.15 16.40
N ASN A 136 46.59 -10.87 16.52
CA ASN A 136 47.98 -10.46 16.71
C ASN A 136 48.39 -10.99 18.10
N GLY A 137 48.53 -12.31 18.17
CA GLY A 137 49.28 -12.99 19.19
C GLY A 137 50.74 -12.72 18.91
N ARG A 138 51.38 -12.10 19.90
CA ARG A 138 52.82 -12.18 20.20
C ARG A 138 53.49 -13.37 19.51
N GLU A 139 54.48 -13.09 18.68
CA GLU A 139 55.65 -13.95 18.58
C GLU A 139 56.82 -13.17 19.18
N ASP A 140 57.55 -13.87 20.04
CA ASP A 140 58.61 -13.42 20.95
C ASP A 140 59.86 -12.89 20.23
#